data_AF-A0A0E9Q0R5-F1
#
_entry.id   AF-A0A0E9Q0R5-F1
#
_cell.length_a   1.000
_cell.length_b   1.000
_cell.length_c   1.000
_cell.angle_alpha   90.00
_cell.angle_beta   90.00
_cell.angle_gamma   90.00
#
_symmetry.space_group_name_H-M   'P 1'
#
loop_
_entity.id
_entity.type
_entity.pdbx_description
1 polymer ?
#
loop_
_entity_poly.entity_id
_entity_poly.type
_entity_poly.pdbx_seq_one_letter_code
_entity_poly.pdbx_strand_id
1 'polypeptide(L)' 'MKFYHPEKKNGTLNRICHEDVCRCAEENCSFQRKENKELDRVSTACSAGMDYVYKAKVIEVELSPAIDRFTYSGN' A
#
# COMPACT_ATOMS: atom_id res chain seq x y z
N MET A 1 -24.85 -0.20 16.73
CA MET A 1 -24.01 -1.37 17.06
C MET A 1 -22.58 -0.89 17.32
N LYS A 2 -21.94 -1.33 18.40
CA LYS A 2 -20.56 -0.94 18.75
C LYS A 2 -19.65 -2.15 18.63
N PHE A 3 -18.46 -1.95 18.06
CA PHE A 3 -17.43 -2.99 17.91
C PHE A 3 -16.29 -2.73 18.90
N TYR A 4 -15.60 -3.79 19.30
CA TYR A 4 -14.43 -3.72 20.17
C TYR A 4 -13.29 -4.51 19.55
N HIS A 5 -12.08 -3.96 19.59
CA HIS A 5 -10.86 -4.61 19.16
C HIS A 5 -9.76 -4.20 20.14
N PRO A 6 -9.02 -5.15 20.76
CA PRO A 6 -8.05 -4.85 21.81
C PRO A 6 -7.03 -3.77 21.41
N GLU A 7 -6.52 -3.87 20.18
CA GLU A 7 -5.54 -2.93 19.63
C GLU A 7 -6.14 -1.67 18.99
N LYS A 8 -7.43 -1.65 18.62
CA LYS A 8 -8.02 -0.55 17.84
C LYS A 8 -9.08 0.16 18.67
N LYS A 9 -8.82 1.43 19.00
CA LYS A 9 -9.67 2.25 19.87
C LYS A 9 -11.15 2.29 19.45
N ASN A 10 -11.43 2.28 18.14
CA ASN A 10 -12.79 2.36 17.61
C ASN A 10 -13.43 0.99 17.36
N GLY A 11 -12.68 -0.10 17.58
CA GLY A 11 -13.11 -1.48 17.33
C GLY A 11 -13.38 -1.83 15.86
N THR A 12 -13.22 -0.87 14.95
CA THR A 12 -13.47 -1.02 13.53
C THR A 12 -12.23 -1.55 12.81
N LEU A 13 -12.48 -2.31 11.74
CA LEU A 13 -11.44 -2.71 10.81
C LEU A 13 -10.83 -1.49 10.09
N ASN A 14 -9.54 -1.57 9.81
CA ASN A 14 -8.74 -0.65 9.03
C ASN A 14 -9.20 -0.70 7.57
N ARG A 15 -9.37 0.49 7.01
CA ARG A 15 -9.75 0.67 5.61
C ARG A 15 -9.07 1.92 5.06
N ILE A 16 -8.79 1.89 3.76
CA ILE A 16 -8.32 3.03 3.00
C ILE A 16 -9.50 3.49 2.15
N CYS A 17 -9.94 4.74 2.31
CA CYS A 17 -11.03 5.31 1.53
C CYS A 17 -10.53 6.49 0.70
N HIS A 18 -10.92 6.52 -0.57
CA HIS A 18 -10.78 7.66 -1.46
C HIS A 18 -12.18 8.04 -1.95
N GLU A 19 -12.65 9.23 -1.55
CA GLU A 19 -14.04 9.64 -1.76
C GLU A 19 -15.01 8.56 -1.24
N ASP A 20 -15.88 8.04 -2.11
CA ASP A 20 -16.88 7.02 -1.76
C ASP A 20 -16.35 5.58 -1.90
N VAL A 21 -15.12 5.39 -2.37
CA VAL A 21 -14.53 4.07 -2.61
C VAL A 21 -13.59 3.69 -1.47
N CYS A 22 -13.96 2.65 -0.72
CA CYS A 22 -13.13 2.10 0.36
C CYS A 22 -12.58 0.70 0.02
N ARG A 23 -11.33 0.44 0.40
CA ARG A 23 -10.67 -0.87 0.34
C ARG A 23 -10.22 -1.32 1.73
N CYS A 24 -10.17 -2.64 1.93
CA CYS A 24 -9.67 -3.26 3.16
C CYS A 24 -8.18 -2.95 3.35
N ALA A 25 -7.76 -2.71 4.60
CA ALA A 25 -6.37 -2.45 4.98
C ALA A 25 -5.96 -3.24 6.24
N GLU A 26 -6.48 -4.46 6.38
CA GLU A 26 -6.12 -5.40 7.46
C GLU A 26 -4.89 -6.25 7.15
N GLU A 27 -4.42 -6.23 5.91
CA GLU A 27 -3.26 -7.00 5.49
C GLU A 27 -1.94 -6.39 6.00
N ASN A 28 -0.84 -7.12 5.81
CA ASN A 28 0.48 -6.64 6.18
C ASN A 28 0.85 -5.37 5.39
N CYS A 29 1.39 -4.36 6.06
CA CYS A 29 1.92 -3.17 5.40
C CYS A 29 3.03 -3.55 4.40
N SER A 30 3.02 -2.92 3.23
CA SER A 30 4.11 -3.06 2.26
C SER A 30 5.36 -2.38 2.79
N PHE A 31 6.50 -3.08 2.74
CA PHE A 31 7.80 -2.52 3.10
C PHE A 31 8.63 -2.24 1.86
N GLN A 32 9.20 -1.03 1.77
CA GLN A 32 10.16 -0.72 0.71
C GLN A 32 11.41 -1.58 0.90
N ARG A 33 11.66 -2.49 -0.04
CA ARG A 33 12.87 -3.33 -0.04
C ARG A 33 14.08 -2.44 -0.38
N LYS A 34 14.90 -2.14 0.64
CA LYS A 34 16.11 -1.31 0.51
C LYS A 34 17.37 -2.10 0.14
N GLU A 35 17.35 -3.43 0.28
CA GLU A 35 18.51 -4.28 0.01
C GLU A 35 18.44 -4.94 -1.38
N ASN A 36 19.60 -5.06 -2.04
CA ASN A 36 19.79 -5.83 -3.28
C ASN A 36 19.85 -7.36 -3.05
N LYS A 37 19.12 -7.90 -2.07
CA LYS A 37 19.15 -9.34 -1.73
C LYS A 37 18.19 -10.20 -2.56
N GLU A 38 17.39 -9.63 -3.46
CA GLU A 38 16.70 -10.44 -4.46
C GLU A 38 17.69 -10.85 -5.54
N LEU A 39 18.09 -12.13 -5.48
CA LEU A 39 18.99 -12.75 -6.45
C LEU A 39 18.39 -12.78 -7.86
N ASP A 40 17.06 -12.73 -8.01
CA ASP A 40 16.38 -12.77 -9.31
C ASP A 40 15.11 -11.90 -9.36
N ARG A 41 15.32 -10.59 -9.41
CA ARG A 41 14.23 -9.58 -9.49
C ARG A 41 13.41 -9.71 -10.77
N VAL A 42 14.02 -10.23 -11.84
CA VAL A 42 13.35 -10.40 -13.13
C VAL A 42 12.35 -11.55 -13.05
N SER A 43 12.77 -12.71 -12.52
CA SER A 43 11.84 -13.83 -12.31
C SER A 43 10.70 -13.48 -11.36
N THR A 44 10.96 -12.75 -10.27
CA THR A 44 9.88 -12.25 -9.39
C THR A 44 8.92 -11.35 -10.14
N ALA A 45 9.43 -10.40 -10.93
CA ALA A 45 8.59 -9.48 -11.70
C ALA A 45 7.79 -10.19 -12.81
N CYS A 46 8.31 -11.29 -13.36
CA CYS A 46 7.64 -12.13 -14.36
C CYS A 46 6.75 -13.24 -13.76
N SER A 47 6.64 -13.32 -12.44
CA SER A 47 5.89 -14.39 -11.76
C SER A 47 4.37 -14.21 -11.87
N ALA A 48 3.65 -15.34 -11.83
CA ALA A 48 2.19 -15.32 -11.81
C ALA A 48 1.67 -14.58 -10.56
N GLY A 49 0.74 -13.64 -10.76
CA GLY A 49 0.25 -12.75 -9.71
C GLY A 49 0.83 -11.33 -9.76
N MET A 50 1.83 -11.07 -10.60
CA MET A 50 2.28 -9.71 -10.95
C MET A 50 1.56 -9.24 -12.23
N ASP A 51 0.69 -8.25 -12.10
CA ASP A 51 -0.06 -7.71 -13.25
C ASP A 51 0.74 -6.67 -14.06
N TYR A 52 1.58 -5.86 -13.39
CA TYR A 52 2.25 -4.71 -14.00
C TYR A 52 3.63 -4.44 -13.38
N VAL A 53 4.54 -3.85 -14.17
CA VAL A 53 5.85 -3.37 -13.71
C VAL A 53 6.05 -1.92 -14.18
N TYR A 54 6.22 -0.99 -13.24
CA TYR A 54 6.36 0.44 -13.53
C TYR A 54 7.75 0.96 -13.19
N LYS A 55 8.29 1.83 -14.05
CA LYS A 55 9.39 2.74 -13.71
C LYS A 55 8.80 4.12 -13.47
N ALA A 56 8.80 4.55 -12.22
CA ALA A 56 8.11 5.77 -11.82
C ALA A 56 8.97 6.67 -10.93
N LYS A 57 8.71 7.98 -10.97
CA LYS A 57 9.33 8.99 -10.10
C LYS A 57 8.26 9.69 -9.28
N VAL A 58 8.43 9.73 -7.95
CA VAL A 58 7.53 10.50 -7.06
C VAL A 58 7.68 11.99 -7.38
N ILE A 59 6.55 12.67 -7.55
CA ILE A 59 6.46 14.12 -7.81
C ILE A 59 5.96 14.85 -6.58
N GLU A 60 4.96 14.29 -5.90
CA GLU A 60 4.26 14.95 -4.81
C GLU A 60 3.88 13.95 -3.72
N VAL A 61 3.83 14.46 -2.48
CA VAL A 61 3.44 13.71 -1.28
C VAL A 61 2.46 14.55 -0.48
N GLU A 62 1.25 14.04 -0.29
CA GLU A 62 0.23 14.60 0.59
C GLU A 62 0.06 13.71 1.82
N LEU A 63 0.33 14.25 3.01
CA LEU A 63 0.20 13.51 4.26
C LEU A 63 -1.17 13.74 4.89
N SER A 64 -1.78 12.70 5.44
CA SER A 64 -3.02 12.84 6.19
C SER A 64 -3.08 11.91 7.40
N PRO A 65 -3.97 12.16 8.39
CA PRO A 65 -4.05 11.32 9.58
C PRO A 65 -4.42 9.86 9.32
N ALA A 66 -4.97 9.53 8.15
CA ALA A 66 -5.43 8.19 7.82
C ALA A 66 -4.69 7.56 6.63
N ILE A 67 -4.34 8.36 5.62
CA ILE A 67 -3.79 7.89 4.33
C ILE A 67 -2.81 8.92 3.78
N ASP A 68 -1.59 8.52 3.48
CA ASP A 68 -0.66 9.34 2.71
C ASP A 68 -0.80 9.05 1.22
N ARG A 69 -0.87 10.10 0.39
CA ARG A 69 -0.95 9.98 -1.06
C ARG A 69 0.38 10.35 -1.70
N PHE A 70 0.85 9.48 -2.59
CA PHE A 70 2.06 9.68 -3.37
C PHE A 70 1.69 9.76 -4.84
N THR A 71 2.01 10.87 -5.49
CA THR A 71 1.79 11.07 -6.93
C THR A 71 3.07 10.73 -7.68
N TYR A 72 2.96 9.89 -8.71
CA TYR A 72 4.10 9.41 -9.50
C TYR A 72 4.01 9.86 -10.96
N SER A 73 5.14 10.11 -11.62
CA SER A 73 5.28 10.23 -13.07
C SER A 73 5.87 8.97 -13.66
N GLY A 74 5.29 8.48 -14.76
CA GLY A 74 5.93 7.49 -15.63
C GLY A 74 6.99 8.14 -16.51
N ASN A 75 8.07 7.41 -16.81
CA ASN A 75 8.92 7.71 -17.97
C ASN A 75 8.35 7.05 -19.21
#